data_AF-W2HXC6-F1
#
_entry.id   AF-W2HXC6-F1
#
_cell.length_a   1.000
_cell.length_b   1.000
_cell.length_c   1.000
_cell.angle_alpha   90.00
_cell.angle_beta   90.00
_cell.angle_gamma   90.00
#
_symmetry.space_group_name_H-M   'P 1'
#
loop_
_entity.id
_entity.type
_entity.pdbx_description
1 polymer ?
#
loop_
_entity_poly.entity_id
_entity_poly.type
_entity_poly.pdbx_seq_one_letter_code
_entity_poly.pdbx_strand_id
1 'polypeptide(L)'
;MEFPLLLRVKLALSPKFEPLPHVLQIVNDLLLPRTLDGAIYNDLHRLVKDYEAVLPCTVGAMDGAAAKGRLDILQRLQNTRSEGCSSAAFVGAAAHAHLE
;
A
#
# COMPACT_ATOMS: atom_id res chain seq x y z
N MET A 1 -3.92 9.94 18.23
CA MET A 1 -5.39 9.86 18.16
C MET A 1 -5.70 8.99 16.96
N GLU A 2 -5.79 7.68 17.17
CA GLU A 2 -6.05 6.71 16.11
C GLU A 2 -7.53 6.79 15.72
N PHE A 3 -7.80 7.13 14.46
CA PHE A 3 -9.14 6.91 13.91
C PHE A 3 -9.18 5.46 13.40
N PRO A 4 -10.12 4.62 13.87
CA PRO A 4 -10.23 3.27 13.37
C PRO A 4 -10.46 3.32 11.86
N LEU A 5 -9.70 2.53 11.10
CA LEU A 5 -9.68 2.47 9.63
C LEU A 5 -11.09 2.48 9.00
N LEU A 6 -12.02 1.80 9.66
CA LEU A 6 -13.44 1.76 9.31
C LEU A 6 -14.10 3.15 9.16
N LEU A 7 -13.73 4.13 10.00
CA LEU A 7 -14.33 5.46 10.00
C LEU A 7 -13.96 6.27 8.75
N ARG A 8 -12.76 6.07 8.19
CA ARG A 8 -12.32 6.81 6.99
C ARG A 8 -12.91 6.25 5.71
N VAL A 9 -13.02 4.93 5.61
CA VAL A 9 -13.68 4.29 4.47
C VAL A 9 -15.18 4.58 4.48
N LYS A 10 -15.78 4.64 5.67
CA LYS A 10 -17.18 5.07 5.84
C LYS A 10 -17.44 6.47 5.25
N LEU A 11 -16.47 7.39 5.30
CA LEU A 11 -16.61 8.72 4.69
C LEU A 11 -16.48 8.71 3.16
N ALA A 12 -15.77 7.72 2.60
CA ALA A 12 -15.55 7.59 1.16
C ALA A 12 -16.56 6.67 0.45
N LEU A 13 -17.14 5.70 1.19
CA LEU A 13 -18.15 4.79 0.68
C LEU A 13 -19.54 5.41 0.72
N SER A 14 -20.35 5.09 -0.28
CA SER A 14 -21.76 5.49 -0.32
C SER A 14 -22.52 4.98 0.92
N PRO A 15 -23.45 5.76 1.49
CA PRO A 15 -24.21 5.38 2.70
C PRO A 15 -24.92 4.03 2.61
N LYS A 16 -25.20 3.55 1.39
CA LYS A 16 -25.80 2.23 1.14
C LYS A 16 -24.93 1.05 1.59
N PHE A 17 -23.62 1.25 1.77
CA PHE A 17 -22.70 0.21 2.25
C PHE A 17 -22.48 0.25 3.77
N GLU A 18 -22.97 1.28 4.44
CA GLU A 18 -22.86 1.47 5.88
C GLU A 18 -23.47 0.33 6.73
N PRO A 19 -24.62 -0.29 6.37
CA PRO A 19 -25.17 -1.42 7.12
C PRO A 19 -24.51 -2.78 6.79
N LEU A 20 -23.48 -2.82 5.93
CA LEU A 20 -22.81 -4.05 5.49
C LEU A 20 -21.39 -4.14 6.07
N PRO A 21 -21.23 -4.52 7.35
CA PRO A 21 -19.94 -4.47 8.04
C PRO A 21 -18.87 -5.37 7.39
N HIS A 22 -19.27 -6.48 6.79
CA HIS A 22 -18.37 -7.37 6.05
C HIS A 22 -17.82 -6.72 4.77
N VAL A 23 -18.61 -5.88 4.09
CA VAL A 23 -18.14 -5.12 2.92
C VAL A 23 -17.10 -4.09 3.36
N LEU A 24 -17.39 -3.35 4.44
CA LEU A 24 -16.45 -2.39 5.02
C LEU A 24 -15.15 -3.09 5.43
N GLN A 25 -15.24 -4.28 6.02
CA GLN A 25 -14.08 -5.07 6.40
C GLN A 25 -13.27 -5.51 5.18
N ILE A 26 -13.90 -6.05 4.13
CA ILE A 26 -13.21 -6.42 2.88
C ILE A 26 -12.50 -5.21 2.26
N VAL A 27 -13.15 -4.05 2.24
CA VAL A 27 -12.52 -2.84 1.70
C VAL A 27 -11.28 -2.46 2.50
N ASN A 28 -11.37 -2.48 3.84
CA ASN A 28 -10.26 -2.09 4.71
C ASN A 28 -9.11 -3.11 4.73
N ASP A 29 -9.44 -4.38 4.95
CA ASP A 29 -8.44 -5.40 5.25
C ASP A 29 -7.83 -6.00 3.97
N LEU A 30 -8.55 -5.92 2.84
CA LEU A 30 -8.19 -6.63 1.62
C LEU A 30 -7.94 -5.72 0.41
N LEU A 31 -8.81 -4.73 0.17
CA LEU A 31 -8.73 -3.90 -1.05
C LEU A 31 -7.82 -2.68 -0.88
N LEU A 32 -7.91 -1.97 0.25
CA LEU A 32 -7.13 -0.75 0.47
C LEU A 32 -5.62 -0.98 0.52
N PRO A 33 -5.08 -1.99 1.22
CA PRO A 33 -3.66 -2.34 1.17
C PRO A 33 -3.15 -2.51 -0.27
N ARG A 34 -3.86 -3.31 -1.08
CA ARG A 34 -3.49 -3.55 -2.48
C ARG A 34 -3.61 -2.30 -3.35
N THR A 35 -4.59 -1.44 -3.07
CA THR A 35 -4.75 -0.16 -3.77
C THR A 35 -3.57 0.76 -3.48
N LEU A 36 -3.10 0.77 -2.23
CA LEU A 36 -1.92 1.52 -1.81
C LEU A 36 -0.63 0.97 -2.44
N ASP A 37 -0.48 -0.35 -2.55
CA ASP A 37 0.63 -0.96 -3.30
C ASP A 37 0.66 -0.46 -4.75
N GLY A 38 -0.51 -0.42 -5.41
CA GLY A 38 -0.65 0.11 -6.76
C GLY A 38 -0.34 1.60 -6.86
N ALA A 39 -0.70 2.40 -5.86
CA ALA A 39 -0.35 3.82 -5.78
C ALA A 39 1.17 4.01 -5.63
N ILE A 40 1.84 3.17 -4.85
CA ILE A 40 3.30 3.17 -4.71
C ILE A 40 3.97 2.79 -6.04
N TYR A 41 3.49 1.73 -6.69
CA TYR A 41 4.00 1.29 -7.99
C TYR A 41 3.87 2.36 -9.09
N ASN A 42 2.81 3.17 -9.07
CA ASN A 42 2.54 4.22 -10.05
C ASN A 42 3.00 5.61 -9.60
N ASP A 43 3.75 5.71 -8.50
CA ASP A 43 4.26 6.96 -7.96
C ASP A 43 3.21 8.03 -7.63
N LEU A 44 2.08 7.60 -7.10
CA LEU A 44 1.01 8.51 -6.70
C LEU A 44 1.31 9.11 -5.32
N HIS A 45 2.38 9.90 -5.24
CA HIS A 45 2.94 10.49 -4.00
C HIS A 45 1.92 11.08 -3.03
N ARG A 46 0.86 11.74 -3.53
CA ARG A 46 -0.21 12.30 -2.69
C ARG A 46 -0.98 11.21 -1.93
N LEU A 47 -1.39 10.15 -2.65
CA LEU A 47 -2.08 9.01 -2.03
C LEU A 47 -1.17 8.27 -1.07
N VAL A 48 0.11 8.09 -1.41
CA VAL A 48 1.07 7.45 -0.51
C VAL A 48 1.20 8.26 0.78
N LYS A 49 1.42 9.58 0.71
CA LYS A 49 1.56 10.43 1.90
C LYS A 49 0.32 10.42 2.81
N ASP A 50 -0.87 10.43 2.23
CA ASP A 50 -2.12 10.54 2.98
C ASP A 50 -2.53 9.23 3.67
N TYR A 51 -2.04 8.09 3.17
CA TYR A 51 -2.50 6.76 3.57
C TYR A 51 -1.41 5.82 4.09
N GLU A 52 -0.13 6.01 3.78
CA GLU A 52 0.99 5.15 4.21
C GLU A 52 1.16 5.10 5.74
N ALA A 53 0.91 6.21 6.44
CA ALA A 53 1.00 6.24 7.91
C ALA A 53 -0.16 5.55 8.64
N VAL A 54 -1.22 5.21 7.91
CA VAL A 54 -2.51 4.78 8.48
C VAL A 54 -2.84 3.36 8.04
N LEU A 55 -2.52 2.98 6.80
CA LEU A 55 -2.87 1.69 6.23
C LEU A 55 -1.64 0.78 6.10
N PRO A 56 -1.77 -0.50 6.45
CA PRO A 56 -0.73 -1.47 6.12
C PRO A 56 -0.69 -1.65 4.59
N CYS A 57 0.47 -1.39 3.98
CA CYS A 57 0.76 -1.90 2.63
C CYS A 57 0.91 -3.43 2.67
N THR A 58 1.07 -4.07 1.52
CA THR A 58 1.54 -5.47 1.46
C THR A 58 3.00 -5.54 1.00
N VAL A 59 3.58 -6.74 0.99
CA VAL A 59 4.90 -6.99 0.37
C VAL A 59 4.94 -6.48 -1.09
N GLY A 60 3.79 -6.46 -1.78
CA GLY A 60 3.65 -5.93 -3.13
C GLY A 60 4.04 -4.45 -3.28
N ALA A 61 3.91 -3.63 -2.22
CA ALA A 61 4.41 -2.26 -2.24
C ALA A 61 5.95 -2.20 -2.32
N MET A 62 6.64 -3.02 -1.53
CA MET A 62 8.11 -3.09 -1.54
C MET A 62 8.62 -3.67 -2.86
N ASP A 63 7.97 -4.74 -3.34
CA ASP A 63 8.29 -5.34 -4.63
C ASP A 63 8.09 -4.36 -5.78
N GLY A 64 6.97 -3.62 -5.75
CA GLY A 64 6.66 -2.59 -6.74
C GLY A 64 7.63 -1.41 -6.70
N ALA A 65 8.01 -0.95 -5.51
CA ALA A 65 9.01 0.10 -5.35
C ALA A 65 10.38 -0.33 -5.90
N ALA A 66 10.83 -1.55 -5.59
CA ALA A 66 12.06 -2.11 -6.14
C ALA A 66 12.01 -2.23 -7.67
N ALA A 67 10.91 -2.74 -8.21
CA ALA A 67 10.70 -2.88 -9.65
C ALA A 67 10.70 -1.54 -10.41
N LYS A 68 10.51 -0.42 -9.72
CA LYS A 68 10.54 0.95 -10.28
C LYS A 68 11.81 1.73 -9.92
N GLY A 69 12.78 1.10 -9.25
CA GLY A 69 14.01 1.77 -8.79
C GLY A 69 13.75 2.84 -7.72
N ARG A 70 12.64 2.72 -6.98
CA ARG A 70 12.20 3.69 -5.97
C ARG A 70 12.79 3.39 -4.62
N LEU A 71 14.12 3.50 -4.54
CA LEU A 71 14.89 3.29 -3.33
C LEU A 71 14.44 4.18 -2.17
N ASP A 72 13.99 5.40 -2.47
CA ASP A 72 13.47 6.34 -1.47
C ASP A 72 12.23 5.78 -0.74
N ILE A 73 11.30 5.17 -1.48
CA ILE A 73 10.10 4.55 -0.92
C ILE A 73 10.48 3.23 -0.25
N LEU A 74 11.32 2.42 -0.91
CA LEU A 74 11.74 1.11 -0.42
C LEU A 74 12.43 1.20 0.95
N GLN A 75 13.34 2.16 1.13
CA GLN A 75 14.01 2.41 2.41
C GLN A 75 13.03 2.83 3.51
N ARG A 76 12.05 3.67 3.20
CA ARG A 76 11.02 4.08 4.18
C ARG A 76 10.15 2.91 4.60
N LEU A 77 9.70 2.09 3.65
CA LEU A 77 8.90 0.90 3.91
C LEU A 77 9.70 -0.13 4.73
N GLN A 78 10.99 -0.31 4.44
CA GLN A 78 11.84 -1.25 5.17
C GLN A 78 12.14 -0.81 6.61
N ASN A 79 12.19 0.51 6.87
CA ASN A 79 12.34 1.03 8.23
C ASN A 79 11.08 0.86 9.09
N THR A 80 9.92 0.66 8.47
CA THR A 80 8.63 0.55 9.15
C THR A 80 8.05 -0.87 9.15
N ARG A 81 8.59 -1.77 8.31
CA ARG A 81 8.11 -3.15 8.14
C ARG A 81 9.26 -4.15 8.24
N SER A 82 9.02 -5.26 8.95
CA SER A 82 10.04 -6.30 9.18
C SER A 82 9.98 -7.49 8.22
N GLU A 83 8.90 -7.63 7.45
CA GLU A 83 8.65 -8.78 6.57
C GLU A 83 9.51 -8.80 5.29
N GLY A 84 10.01 -7.65 4.84
CA GLY A 84 10.91 -7.53 3.69
C GLY A 84 10.25 -7.72 2.32
N CYS A 85 11.08 -7.71 1.27
CA CYS A 85 10.67 -7.95 -0.11
C CYS A 85 10.50 -9.44 -0.42
N SER A 86 9.70 -9.75 -1.46
CA SER A 86 9.71 -11.08 -2.08
C SER A 86 10.75 -11.18 -3.19
N SER A 87 10.91 -12.37 -3.79
CA SER A 87 11.74 -12.56 -4.97
C SER A 87 11.26 -11.74 -6.18
N ALA A 88 9.98 -11.33 -6.21
CA ALA A 88 9.45 -10.49 -7.27
C ALA A 88 10.08 -9.10 -7.29
N ALA A 89 10.54 -8.56 -6.15
CA ALA A 89 11.30 -7.31 -6.10
C ALA A 89 12.54 -7.38 -6.99
N PHE A 90 13.35 -8.41 -6.80
CA PHE A 90 14.61 -8.58 -7.54
C PHE A 90 14.35 -8.83 -9.03
N VAL A 91 13.39 -9.71 -9.37
CA VAL A 91 13.02 -9.98 -10.76
C VAL A 91 12.51 -8.71 -11.45
N GLY A 92 11.64 -7.95 -10.76
CA GLY A 92 11.11 -6.69 -11.27
C GLY A 92 12.20 -5.64 -11.45
N ALA A 93 13.08 -5.48 -10.47
CA ALA A 93 14.22 -4.57 -10.52
C ALA A 93 15.16 -4.90 -11.70
N ALA A 94 15.52 -6.17 -11.86
CA ALA A 94 16.33 -6.64 -12.98
C ALA A 94 15.65 -6.42 -14.34
N ALA A 95 14.36 -6.72 -14.45
CA ALA A 95 13.59 -6.54 -15.68
C ALA A 95 13.51 -5.06 -16.14
N HIS A 96 13.61 -4.12 -15.19
CA HIS A 96 13.57 -2.68 -15.46
C HIS A 96 14.94 -2.00 -15.30
N ALA A 97 16.04 -2.77 -15.21
CA ALA A 97 17.42 -2.29 -15.06
C ALA A 97 17.67 -1.40 -13.82
N HIS A 98 16.97 -1.66 -12.72
CA HIS A 98 17.13 -0.98 -11.43
C HIS A 98 17.93 -1.86 -10.45
N LEU A 99 19.20 -2.15 -10.76
CA LEU A 99 20.04 -3.07 -10.00
C LEU A 99 20.93 -2.39 -8.94
N GLU A 100 20.82 -1.07 -8.80
CA GLU A 100 21.62 -0.28 -7.85
C GLU A 100 21.04 -0.28 -6.43
#